data_AF-W7W3H6-F1
#
_entry.id   AF-W7W3H6-F1
#
_cell.length_a   1.000
_cell.length_b   1.000
_cell.length_c   1.000
_cell.angle_alpha   90.00
_cell.angle_beta   90.00
_cell.angle_gamma   90.00
#
_symmetry.space_group_name_H-M   'P 1'
#
loop_
_entity.id
_entity.type
_entity.pdbx_description
1 polymer ?
#
loop_
_entity_poly.entity_id
_entity_poly.type
_entity_poly.pdbx_seq_one_letter_code
_entity_poly.pdbx_strand_id
1 'polypeptide(L)'
;MQASPSVNSAASGIDTDVLIVGAGPTGLTLATALATRGVRTLLVDRQAAGANTSRAAVVHARTLEVLEPLGVTDTLVSRGIPAKRFTIRDRDRVLVPIGFEDLPTAYPYTLMISQATTEGILLERLLGLGGQVLRPRTLIGLKQDDAKATALLDDGSWVTARFIVGADGMHSAVREQAGIPFTGGSYGETFVLADVRLSGAVPSDEVILYFSAAGMVVVAPLADGVHRIVATVAEAPDKADAAFLQALLDTRGPEREPAVVHEVLWSSRFRVHHRIADTYCAGRVLLAGDAAHVHSPAGGQGMNAGILDAVTLADALVAALAGNMGALDAYSAQRRPVAVQIVAFTDRLTRMAAARPGLRRLRNLLLSTVSRPSAVRRRLAWQLSGLVYRPSELSAGGRHGAVARSGSALWKSITGALQRFMERRARARQNRDDARILWQLDDDQLKDIGLTRGEIGLLIDGEAGPASETRRNARCVTRSMGKLECGGAS
;
A
#
# COMPACT_ATOMS: atom_id res chain seq x y z
N MET A 1 -12.17 -61.60 -27.25
CA MET A 1 -10.93 -61.34 -26.48
C MET A 1 -10.21 -60.17 -27.14
N GLN A 2 -10.64 -58.94 -26.84
CA GLN A 2 -10.02 -57.72 -27.34
C GLN A 2 -9.16 -57.14 -26.22
N ALA A 3 -7.88 -56.96 -26.50
CA ALA A 3 -6.90 -56.40 -25.58
C ALA A 3 -7.22 -54.92 -25.33
N SER A 4 -7.42 -54.57 -24.06
CA SER A 4 -7.48 -53.19 -23.60
C SER A 4 -6.12 -52.51 -23.81
N PRO A 5 -6.04 -51.32 -24.42
CA PRO A 5 -4.80 -50.57 -24.47
C PRO A 5 -4.54 -50.00 -23.07
N SER A 6 -3.43 -50.42 -22.47
CA SER A 6 -2.85 -49.82 -21.28
C SER A 6 -2.53 -48.34 -21.56
N VAL A 7 -3.30 -47.43 -20.97
CA VAL A 7 -2.99 -46.00 -20.96
C VAL A 7 -1.80 -45.80 -20.01
N ASN A 8 -0.59 -45.98 -20.55
CA ASN A 8 0.64 -45.56 -19.91
C ASN A 8 0.85 -44.07 -20.23
N SER A 9 0.04 -43.20 -19.63
CA SER A 9 0.31 -41.76 -19.57
C SER A 9 1.01 -41.49 -18.25
N ALA A 10 2.31 -41.78 -18.18
CA ALA A 10 3.16 -41.19 -17.16
C ALA A 10 3.10 -39.66 -17.39
N ALA A 11 2.28 -38.96 -16.61
CA ALA A 11 2.28 -37.51 -16.57
C ALA A 11 3.72 -37.07 -16.31
N SER A 12 4.36 -36.42 -17.28
CA SER A 12 5.74 -35.94 -17.16
C SER A 12 5.79 -34.87 -16.08
N GLY A 13 6.06 -35.27 -14.85
CA GLY A 13 6.17 -34.36 -13.71
C GLY A 13 7.39 -33.47 -13.89
N ILE A 14 7.22 -32.15 -13.85
CA ILE A 14 8.33 -31.21 -13.88
C ILE A 14 8.93 -31.15 -12.46
N ASP A 15 10.23 -31.40 -12.30
CA ASP A 15 10.95 -31.26 -11.02
C ASP A 15 11.82 -29.99 -11.03
N THR A 16 11.71 -29.18 -9.99
CA THR A 16 12.46 -27.92 -9.81
C THR A 16 12.83 -27.72 -8.34
N ASP A 17 13.75 -26.81 -8.03
CA ASP A 17 14.04 -26.49 -6.63
C ASP A 17 12.97 -25.55 -6.07
N VAL A 18 12.60 -24.52 -6.85
CA VAL A 18 11.58 -23.54 -6.47
C VAL A 18 10.57 -23.36 -7.62
N LEU A 19 9.29 -23.50 -7.32
CA LEU A 19 8.19 -23.07 -8.18
C LEU A 19 7.68 -21.72 -7.70
N ILE A 20 7.61 -20.73 -8.58
CA ILE A 20 7.06 -19.41 -8.31
C ILE A 20 5.78 -19.25 -9.12
N VAL A 21 4.69 -18.87 -8.46
CA VAL A 21 3.38 -18.66 -9.08
C VAL A 21 3.09 -17.16 -9.10
N GLY A 22 3.00 -16.58 -10.30
CA GLY A 22 2.81 -15.15 -10.53
C GLY A 22 4.09 -14.45 -11.01
N ALA A 23 4.11 -14.03 -12.27
CA ALA A 23 5.19 -13.33 -12.95
C ALA A 23 4.96 -11.81 -13.05
N GLY A 24 4.47 -11.22 -11.96
CA GLY A 24 4.53 -9.78 -11.71
C GLY A 24 5.92 -9.35 -11.20
N PRO A 25 6.08 -8.11 -10.71
CA PRO A 25 7.39 -7.57 -10.32
C PRO A 25 8.05 -8.37 -9.20
N THR A 26 7.26 -8.85 -8.23
CA THR A 26 7.72 -9.71 -7.13
C THR A 26 8.27 -11.04 -7.65
N GLY A 27 7.50 -11.78 -8.45
CA GLY A 27 7.91 -13.10 -8.93
C GLY A 27 9.07 -13.04 -9.92
N LEU A 28 9.09 -12.05 -10.81
CA LEU A 28 10.21 -11.81 -11.73
C LEU A 28 11.49 -11.45 -10.96
N THR A 29 11.40 -10.61 -9.93
CA THR A 29 12.55 -10.30 -9.06
C THR A 29 13.05 -11.56 -8.37
N LEU A 30 12.15 -12.36 -7.77
CA LEU A 30 12.53 -13.58 -7.06
C LEU A 30 13.20 -14.59 -7.99
N ALA A 31 12.60 -14.84 -9.15
CA ALA A 31 13.16 -15.72 -10.17
C ALA A 31 14.54 -15.25 -10.62
N THR A 32 14.71 -13.95 -10.85
CA THR A 32 16.01 -13.35 -11.25
C THR A 32 17.05 -13.51 -10.15
N ALA A 33 16.68 -13.25 -8.89
CA ALA A 33 17.58 -13.39 -7.75
C ALA A 33 18.02 -14.84 -7.53
N LEU A 34 17.12 -15.81 -7.71
CA LEU A 34 17.41 -17.23 -7.61
C LEU A 34 18.26 -17.73 -8.80
N ALA A 35 17.94 -17.30 -10.02
CA ALA A 35 18.70 -17.64 -11.22
C ALA A 35 20.15 -17.14 -11.15
N THR A 36 20.37 -15.92 -10.61
CA THR A 36 21.71 -15.36 -10.36
C THR A 36 22.55 -16.24 -9.41
N ARG A 37 21.88 -17.01 -8.54
CA ARG A 37 22.50 -17.91 -7.56
C ARG A 37 22.49 -19.39 -8.00
N GLY A 38 22.11 -19.68 -9.26
CA GLY A 38 22.11 -21.02 -9.83
C GLY A 38 21.02 -21.95 -9.31
N VAL A 39 19.96 -21.43 -8.68
CA VAL A 39 18.84 -22.24 -8.17
C VAL A 39 17.87 -22.59 -9.31
N ARG A 40 17.56 -23.88 -9.49
CA ARG A 40 16.60 -24.30 -10.53
C ARG A 40 15.22 -23.77 -10.17
N THR A 41 14.69 -22.89 -11.00
CA THR A 41 13.46 -22.16 -10.72
C THR A 41 12.51 -22.24 -11.90
N LEU A 42 11.24 -22.53 -11.62
CA LEU A 42 10.17 -22.45 -12.60
C LEU A 42 9.24 -21.30 -12.22
N LEU A 43 9.01 -20.36 -13.12
CA LEU A 43 8.05 -19.28 -12.93
C LEU A 43 6.82 -19.52 -13.83
N VAL A 44 5.62 -19.49 -13.25
CA VAL A 44 4.36 -19.65 -13.99
C VAL A 44 3.47 -18.43 -13.80
N ASP A 45 2.68 -18.06 -14.80
CA ASP A 45 1.67 -17.00 -14.67
C ASP A 45 0.43 -17.29 -15.52
N ARG A 46 -0.75 -17.02 -14.97
CA ARG A 46 -2.05 -17.18 -15.64
C ARG A 46 -2.28 -16.19 -16.79
N GLN A 47 -1.67 -15.01 -16.73
CA GLN A 47 -1.80 -13.98 -17.75
C GLN A 47 -0.94 -14.34 -18.96
N ALA A 48 -1.51 -14.19 -20.15
CA ALA A 48 -0.75 -14.27 -21.39
C ALA A 48 0.35 -13.19 -21.42
N ALA A 49 1.44 -13.46 -22.14
CA ALA A 49 2.51 -12.48 -22.30
C ALA A 49 1.96 -11.17 -22.90
N GLY A 50 2.33 -10.03 -22.29
CA GLY A 50 1.88 -8.70 -22.73
C GLY A 50 0.51 -8.26 -22.20
N ALA A 51 -0.25 -9.12 -21.50
CA ALA A 51 -1.55 -8.75 -20.94
C ALA A 51 -1.48 -7.98 -19.61
N ASN A 52 -0.28 -7.82 -19.05
CA ASN A 52 -0.08 -7.16 -17.76
C ASN A 52 -0.42 -5.67 -17.82
N THR A 53 -1.18 -5.18 -16.84
CA THR A 53 -1.53 -3.76 -16.72
C THR A 53 -0.60 -3.05 -15.73
N SER A 54 -0.17 -1.83 -16.06
CA SER A 54 0.78 -1.08 -15.22
C SER A 54 0.05 -0.31 -14.12
N ARG A 55 0.00 -0.86 -12.89
CA ARG A 55 -0.63 -0.20 -11.74
C ARG A 55 0.35 0.66 -10.94
N ALA A 56 1.61 0.24 -10.84
CA ALA A 56 2.67 1.03 -10.23
C ALA A 56 3.45 1.87 -11.26
N ALA A 57 4.09 2.94 -10.79
CA ALA A 57 4.85 3.88 -11.60
C ALA A 57 6.12 4.43 -10.91
N VAL A 58 6.54 3.83 -9.79
CA VAL A 58 7.68 4.32 -9.02
C VAL A 58 8.52 3.18 -8.46
N VAL A 59 9.84 3.30 -8.61
CA VAL A 59 10.86 2.49 -7.95
C VAL A 59 11.62 3.38 -6.97
N HIS A 60 11.61 3.01 -5.70
CA HIS A 60 12.23 3.82 -4.63
C HIS A 60 13.72 3.58 -4.51
N ALA A 61 14.46 4.53 -3.92
CA ALA A 61 15.90 4.42 -3.71
C ALA A 61 16.32 3.09 -3.08
N ARG A 62 15.65 2.66 -2.00
CA ARG A 62 15.96 1.37 -1.36
C ARG A 62 15.71 0.18 -2.29
N THR A 63 14.75 0.29 -3.19
CA THR A 63 14.46 -0.76 -4.16
C THR A 63 15.53 -0.82 -5.25
N LEU A 64 16.03 0.33 -5.72
CA LEU A 64 17.18 0.38 -6.64
C LEU A 64 18.43 -0.26 -6.03
N GLU A 65 18.69 -0.03 -4.74
CA GLU A 65 19.82 -0.64 -4.01
C GLU A 65 19.76 -2.17 -3.96
N VAL A 66 18.56 -2.75 -3.75
CA VAL A 66 18.44 -4.22 -3.68
C VAL A 66 18.39 -4.87 -5.05
N LEU A 67 18.08 -4.09 -6.10
CA LEU A 67 18.10 -4.54 -7.49
C LEU A 67 19.47 -4.41 -8.14
N GLU A 68 20.37 -3.60 -7.58
CA GLU A 68 21.72 -3.37 -8.10
C GLU A 68 22.52 -4.68 -8.24
N PRO A 69 22.56 -5.60 -7.25
CA PRO A 69 23.21 -6.90 -7.43
C PRO A 69 22.58 -7.80 -8.50
N LEU A 70 21.34 -7.52 -8.91
CA LEU A 70 20.67 -8.27 -9.99
C LEU A 70 21.03 -7.73 -11.38
N GLY A 71 21.72 -6.59 -11.48
CA GLY A 71 22.21 -6.04 -12.74
C GLY A 71 21.12 -5.39 -13.60
N VAL A 72 20.03 -4.91 -13.00
CA VAL A 72 18.92 -4.24 -13.73
C VAL A 72 18.83 -2.74 -13.46
N THR A 73 19.54 -2.23 -12.46
CA THR A 73 19.37 -0.86 -11.97
C THR A 73 19.78 0.19 -12.99
N ASP A 74 20.90 0.00 -13.71
CA ASP A 74 21.33 0.96 -14.73
C ASP A 74 20.31 1.08 -15.87
N THR A 75 19.79 -0.05 -16.34
CA THR A 75 18.73 -0.08 -17.36
C THR A 75 17.46 0.60 -16.86
N LEU A 76 17.04 0.35 -15.62
CA LEU A 76 15.90 1.03 -15.00
C LEU A 76 16.13 2.55 -14.97
N VAL A 77 17.28 3.01 -14.47
CA VAL A 77 17.61 4.44 -14.36
C VAL A 77 17.66 5.10 -15.73
N SER A 78 18.22 4.44 -16.75
CA SER A 78 18.28 4.97 -18.12
C SER A 78 16.90 5.13 -18.79
N ARG A 79 15.90 4.37 -18.34
CA ARG A 79 14.55 4.34 -18.92
C ARG A 79 13.49 5.05 -18.08
N GLY A 80 13.82 5.42 -16.85
CA GLY A 80 12.94 6.14 -15.96
C GLY A 80 13.31 7.61 -15.82
N ILE A 81 12.51 8.35 -15.07
CA ILE A 81 12.79 9.75 -14.73
C ILE A 81 13.18 9.84 -13.25
N PRO A 82 14.39 10.31 -12.91
CA PRO A 82 14.77 10.59 -11.54
C PRO A 82 14.00 11.79 -10.97
N ALA A 83 12.90 11.52 -10.24
CA ALA A 83 12.17 12.57 -9.53
C ALA A 83 12.85 12.87 -8.19
N LYS A 84 13.53 14.02 -8.11
CA LYS A 84 14.34 14.42 -6.94
C LYS A 84 13.49 15.04 -5.84
N ARG A 85 12.24 15.37 -6.15
CA ARG A 85 11.32 16.08 -5.25
C ARG A 85 9.98 15.37 -5.18
N PHE A 86 9.43 15.35 -3.98
CA PHE A 86 8.04 15.05 -3.73
C PHE A 86 7.42 16.22 -2.97
N THR A 87 6.31 16.76 -3.44
CA THR A 87 5.61 17.82 -2.71
C THR A 87 4.18 17.47 -2.40
N ILE A 88 3.75 17.91 -1.22
CA ILE A 88 2.32 17.98 -0.87
C ILE A 88 1.89 19.42 -1.04
N ARG A 89 0.85 19.65 -1.84
CA ARG A 89 0.36 20.98 -2.19
C ARG A 89 -1.14 21.13 -1.89
N ASP A 90 -1.54 22.38 -1.69
CA ASP A 90 -2.94 22.83 -1.74
C ASP A 90 -2.99 23.85 -2.86
N ARG A 91 -3.52 23.45 -4.03
CA ARG A 91 -3.38 24.21 -5.28
C ARG A 91 -1.90 24.56 -5.53
N ASP A 92 -1.60 25.82 -5.82
CA ASP A 92 -0.24 26.33 -6.05
C ASP A 92 0.62 26.43 -4.78
N ARG A 93 0.02 26.30 -3.59
CA ARG A 93 0.74 26.44 -2.31
C ARG A 93 1.41 25.13 -1.93
N VAL A 94 2.74 25.14 -1.85
CA VAL A 94 3.52 24.03 -1.29
C VAL A 94 3.33 23.97 0.23
N LEU A 95 2.81 22.85 0.72
CA LEU A 95 2.62 22.58 2.14
C LEU A 95 3.79 21.79 2.73
N VAL A 96 4.29 20.79 2.00
CA VAL A 96 5.39 19.94 2.45
C VAL A 96 6.35 19.74 1.28
N PRO A 97 7.50 20.42 1.28
CA PRO A 97 8.56 20.17 0.31
C PRO A 97 9.47 19.03 0.81
N ILE A 98 9.55 17.94 0.06
CA ILE A 98 10.42 16.81 0.37
C ILE A 98 11.46 16.69 -0.75
N GLY A 99 12.72 16.90 -0.39
CA GLY A 99 13.88 16.65 -1.26
C GLY A 99 14.54 15.34 -0.87
N PHE A 100 15.08 14.64 -1.86
CA PHE A 100 15.79 13.36 -1.70
C PHE A 100 17.31 13.50 -1.77
N GLU A 101 17.82 14.69 -2.13
CA GLU A 101 19.24 14.99 -2.40
C GLU A 101 20.20 14.62 -1.26
N ASP A 102 19.77 14.76 0.00
CA ASP A 102 20.60 14.49 1.18
C ASP A 102 20.50 13.04 1.69
N LEU A 103 19.87 12.13 0.94
CA LEU A 103 19.76 10.73 1.34
C LEU A 103 21.10 10.00 1.12
N PRO A 104 21.55 9.16 2.09
CA PRO A 104 22.83 8.44 1.99
C PRO A 104 22.71 7.19 1.12
N THR A 105 22.56 7.42 -0.18
CA THR A 105 22.37 6.40 -1.22
C THR A 105 22.91 6.92 -2.56
N ALA A 106 23.30 6.01 -3.44
CA ALA A 106 23.67 6.35 -4.82
C ALA A 106 22.46 6.83 -5.65
N TYR A 107 21.24 6.59 -5.15
CA TYR A 107 19.99 6.89 -5.84
C TYR A 107 19.12 7.90 -5.07
N PRO A 108 19.57 9.16 -4.85
CA PRO A 108 18.88 10.15 -4.01
C PRO A 108 17.65 10.76 -4.71
N TYR A 109 16.72 9.91 -5.15
CA TYR A 109 15.51 10.23 -5.88
C TYR A 109 14.51 9.06 -5.83
N THR A 110 13.27 9.32 -6.24
CA THR A 110 12.34 8.25 -6.64
C THR A 110 12.36 8.12 -8.15
N LEU A 111 12.63 6.93 -8.67
CA LEU A 111 12.66 6.70 -10.10
C LEU A 111 11.24 6.48 -10.61
N MET A 112 10.76 7.41 -11.43
CA MET A 112 9.45 7.30 -12.06
C MET A 112 9.56 6.46 -13.32
N ILE A 113 8.95 5.28 -13.27
CA ILE A 113 9.03 4.27 -14.33
C ILE A 113 7.82 3.34 -14.22
N SER A 114 7.22 3.00 -15.35
CA SER A 114 6.02 2.16 -15.35
C SER A 114 6.35 0.75 -14.84
N GLN A 115 5.38 0.14 -14.14
CA GLN A 115 5.47 -1.26 -13.74
C GLN A 115 5.72 -2.18 -14.93
N ALA A 116 5.04 -1.95 -16.07
CA ALA A 116 5.23 -2.76 -17.27
C ALA A 116 6.66 -2.69 -17.79
N THR A 117 7.27 -1.50 -17.77
CA THR A 117 8.69 -1.34 -18.11
C THR A 117 9.59 -2.07 -17.12
N THR A 118 9.30 -1.95 -15.82
CA THR A 118 10.07 -2.62 -14.75
C THR A 118 10.01 -4.14 -14.90
N GLU A 119 8.82 -4.69 -15.14
CA GLU A 119 8.62 -6.11 -15.41
C GLU A 119 9.35 -6.56 -16.69
N GLY A 120 9.31 -5.77 -17.76
CA GLY A 120 10.02 -6.06 -19.00
C GLY A 120 11.54 -6.19 -18.78
N ILE A 121 12.14 -5.25 -18.06
CA ILE A 121 13.58 -5.26 -17.75
C ILE A 121 13.94 -6.47 -16.86
N LEU A 122 13.12 -6.78 -15.85
CA LEU A 122 13.32 -7.95 -14.99
C LEU A 122 13.18 -9.26 -15.79
N LEU A 123 12.21 -9.33 -16.71
CA LEU A 123 12.00 -10.48 -17.59
C LEU A 123 13.19 -10.68 -18.54
N GLU A 124 13.65 -9.62 -19.21
CA GLU A 124 14.84 -9.66 -20.07
C GLU A 124 16.05 -10.17 -19.29
N ARG A 125 16.26 -9.67 -18.06
CA ARG A 125 17.33 -10.15 -17.20
C ARG A 125 17.18 -11.63 -16.83
N LEU A 126 15.98 -12.07 -16.46
CA LEU A 126 15.71 -13.47 -16.13
C LEU A 126 16.01 -14.39 -17.32
N LEU A 127 15.57 -14.01 -18.52
CA LEU A 127 15.81 -14.77 -19.75
C LEU A 127 17.31 -14.81 -20.09
N GLY A 128 18.02 -13.69 -19.91
CA GLY A 128 19.47 -13.60 -20.10
C GLY A 128 20.28 -14.47 -19.13
N LEU A 129 19.69 -14.86 -17.99
CA LEU A 129 20.24 -15.83 -17.03
C LEU A 129 19.82 -17.28 -17.34
N GLY A 130 19.12 -17.53 -18.44
CA GLY A 130 18.58 -18.85 -18.81
C GLY A 130 17.29 -19.24 -18.08
N GLY A 131 16.70 -18.32 -17.30
CA GLY A 131 15.39 -18.52 -16.67
C GLY A 131 14.26 -18.52 -17.70
N GLN A 132 13.10 -19.03 -17.30
CA GLN A 132 11.93 -19.14 -18.18
C GLN A 132 10.64 -18.79 -17.43
N VAL A 133 9.63 -18.36 -18.19
CA VAL A 133 8.29 -18.08 -17.67
C VAL A 133 7.26 -18.84 -18.49
N LEU A 134 6.53 -19.76 -17.85
CA LEU A 134 5.45 -20.49 -18.52
C LEU A 134 4.15 -19.70 -18.43
N ARG A 135 3.61 -19.33 -19.58
CA ARG A 135 2.35 -18.57 -19.73
C ARG A 135 1.52 -19.12 -20.90
N PRO A 136 0.18 -19.04 -20.83
CA PRO A 136 -0.61 -18.91 -19.62
C PRO A 136 -0.61 -20.25 -18.85
N ARG A 137 -0.38 -20.20 -17.54
CA ARG A 137 -0.44 -21.36 -16.63
C ARG A 137 -1.00 -20.96 -15.28
N THR A 138 -2.13 -21.56 -14.91
CA THR A 138 -2.81 -21.32 -13.64
C THR A 138 -2.58 -22.46 -12.67
N LEU A 139 -2.20 -22.15 -11.43
CA LEU A 139 -2.21 -23.13 -10.35
C LEU A 139 -3.66 -23.41 -9.93
N ILE A 140 -4.06 -24.68 -9.99
CA ILE A 140 -5.41 -25.12 -9.60
C ILE A 140 -5.40 -26.09 -8.41
N GLY A 141 -4.24 -26.66 -8.08
CA GLY A 141 -4.08 -27.55 -6.93
C GLY A 141 -2.71 -27.42 -6.28
N LEU A 142 -2.64 -27.62 -4.96
CA LEU A 142 -1.42 -27.57 -4.16
C LEU A 142 -1.47 -28.65 -3.09
N LYS A 143 -0.39 -29.41 -2.96
CA LYS A 143 -0.16 -30.38 -1.88
C LYS A 143 1.28 -30.23 -1.40
N GLN A 144 1.54 -30.54 -0.13
CA GLN A 144 2.89 -30.58 0.40
C GLN A 144 3.04 -31.68 1.45
N ASP A 145 4.27 -32.14 1.62
CA ASP A 145 4.72 -32.99 2.70
C ASP A 145 5.99 -32.41 3.34
N ASP A 146 6.61 -33.15 4.25
CA ASP A 146 7.82 -32.70 4.96
C ASP A 146 9.03 -32.55 4.03
N ALA A 147 9.03 -33.11 2.82
CA ALA A 147 10.16 -33.17 1.89
C ALA A 147 9.99 -32.29 0.63
N LYS A 148 8.78 -32.18 0.07
CA LYS A 148 8.49 -31.42 -1.15
C LYS A 148 7.07 -30.83 -1.15
N ALA A 149 6.81 -29.95 -2.11
CA ALA A 149 5.49 -29.45 -2.44
C ALA A 149 5.20 -29.70 -3.93
N THR A 150 3.95 -29.99 -4.26
CA THR A 150 3.51 -30.33 -5.61
C THR A 150 2.35 -29.44 -6.01
N ALA A 151 2.45 -28.79 -7.17
CA ALA A 151 1.40 -28.00 -7.78
C ALA A 151 0.76 -28.73 -8.96
N LEU A 152 -0.57 -28.64 -9.06
CA LEU A 152 -1.34 -29.02 -10.25
C LEU A 152 -1.63 -27.75 -11.06
N LEU A 153 -1.26 -27.78 -12.34
CA LEU A 153 -1.55 -26.71 -13.28
C LEU A 153 -2.84 -27.00 -14.08
N ASP A 154 -3.36 -25.97 -14.74
CA ASP A 154 -4.60 -26.01 -15.53
C ASP A 154 -4.58 -26.94 -16.75
N ASP A 155 -3.40 -27.33 -17.23
CA ASP A 155 -3.23 -28.34 -18.27
C ASP A 155 -3.17 -29.78 -17.74
N GLY A 156 -3.36 -29.97 -16.43
CA GLY A 156 -3.28 -31.26 -15.77
C GLY A 156 -1.85 -31.71 -15.44
N SER A 157 -0.83 -30.90 -15.77
CA SER A 157 0.55 -31.22 -15.41
C SER A 157 0.81 -31.03 -13.91
N TRP A 158 1.65 -31.90 -13.35
CA TRP A 158 2.12 -31.78 -11.98
C TRP A 158 3.56 -31.24 -11.98
N VAL A 159 3.79 -30.25 -11.11
CA VAL A 159 5.11 -29.70 -10.85
C VAL A 159 5.50 -30.02 -9.42
N THR A 160 6.58 -30.77 -9.23
CA THR A 160 7.17 -31.05 -7.93
C THR A 160 8.32 -30.08 -7.65
N ALA A 161 8.29 -29.43 -6.50
CA ALA A 161 9.32 -28.48 -6.07
C ALA A 161 9.73 -28.70 -4.61
N ARG A 162 10.95 -28.28 -4.24
CA ARG A 162 11.32 -28.24 -2.81
C ARG A 162 10.55 -27.15 -2.07
N PHE A 163 10.21 -26.07 -2.78
CA PHE A 163 9.41 -24.95 -2.29
C PHE A 163 8.46 -24.40 -3.36
N ILE A 164 7.27 -23.97 -2.96
CA ILE A 164 6.32 -23.20 -3.79
C ILE A 164 6.19 -21.80 -3.22
N VAL A 165 6.30 -20.78 -4.06
CA VAL A 165 6.14 -19.37 -3.67
C VAL A 165 4.95 -18.73 -4.39
N GLY A 166 3.99 -18.21 -3.61
CA GLY A 166 2.91 -17.38 -4.09
C GLY A 166 3.36 -15.93 -4.25
N ALA A 167 3.46 -15.49 -5.50
CA ALA A 167 3.63 -14.11 -5.94
C ALA A 167 2.49 -13.68 -6.88
N ASP A 168 1.34 -14.35 -6.75
CA ASP A 168 0.17 -14.36 -7.64
C ASP A 168 -0.90 -13.31 -7.29
N GLY A 169 -0.49 -12.29 -6.52
CA GLY A 169 -1.29 -11.09 -6.27
C GLY A 169 -2.36 -11.24 -5.18
N MET A 170 -3.24 -10.25 -5.08
CA MET A 170 -4.21 -10.15 -3.98
C MET A 170 -5.15 -11.35 -3.85
N HIS A 171 -5.49 -12.00 -4.96
CA HIS A 171 -6.35 -13.20 -5.03
C HIS A 171 -5.52 -14.49 -5.13
N SER A 172 -4.43 -14.55 -4.35
CA SER A 172 -3.47 -15.64 -4.38
C SER A 172 -4.11 -17.00 -4.15
N ALA A 173 -4.05 -17.87 -5.17
CA ALA A 173 -4.47 -19.25 -5.09
C ALA A 173 -3.51 -20.04 -4.18
N VAL A 174 -2.22 -19.69 -4.18
CA VAL A 174 -1.23 -20.31 -3.29
C VAL A 174 -1.58 -20.07 -1.82
N ARG A 175 -1.87 -18.82 -1.45
CA ARG A 175 -2.27 -18.46 -0.08
C ARG A 175 -3.53 -19.19 0.36
N GLU A 176 -4.55 -19.20 -0.50
CA GLU A 176 -5.84 -19.84 -0.21
C GLU A 176 -5.68 -21.35 -0.01
N GLN A 177 -4.95 -22.03 -0.90
CA GLN A 177 -4.74 -23.48 -0.79
C GLN A 177 -3.77 -23.88 0.33
N ALA A 178 -2.88 -22.98 0.75
CA ALA A 178 -2.06 -23.16 1.95
C ALA A 178 -2.86 -22.94 3.26
N GLY A 179 -4.13 -22.52 3.19
CA GLY A 179 -4.95 -22.25 4.35
C GLY A 179 -4.48 -21.05 5.18
N ILE A 180 -3.72 -20.13 4.58
CA ILE A 180 -3.15 -18.97 5.28
C ILE A 180 -4.20 -17.85 5.36
N PRO A 181 -4.63 -17.42 6.56
CA PRO A 181 -5.61 -16.34 6.70
C PRO A 181 -5.08 -15.01 6.15
N PHE A 182 -5.98 -14.21 5.56
CA PHE A 182 -5.67 -12.91 4.99
C PHE A 182 -6.49 -11.79 5.65
N THR A 183 -6.02 -11.37 6.83
CA THR A 183 -6.75 -10.50 7.74
C THR A 183 -6.61 -9.03 7.35
N GLY A 184 -7.74 -8.29 7.39
CA GLY A 184 -7.77 -6.84 7.21
C GLY A 184 -9.11 -6.32 6.70
N GLY A 185 -9.12 -5.09 6.18
CA GLY A 185 -10.34 -4.40 5.75
C GLY A 185 -10.27 -3.87 4.31
N SER A 186 -11.29 -3.11 3.93
CA SER A 186 -11.36 -2.38 2.65
C SER A 186 -11.59 -0.90 2.92
N TYR A 187 -11.13 -0.06 1.99
CA TYR A 187 -11.50 1.36 1.98
C TYR A 187 -12.77 1.55 1.16
N GLY A 188 -13.60 2.54 1.54
CA GLY A 188 -14.82 2.87 0.79
C GLY A 188 -14.58 3.61 -0.53
N GLU A 189 -13.42 4.26 -0.68
CA GLU A 189 -13.08 5.06 -1.86
C GLU A 189 -12.52 4.20 -3.01
N THR A 190 -12.77 4.65 -4.25
CA THR A 190 -12.19 4.05 -5.46
C THR A 190 -11.09 4.94 -6.02
N PHE A 191 -10.06 4.35 -6.60
CA PHE A 191 -8.96 5.07 -7.22
C PHE A 191 -9.10 5.04 -8.73
N VAL A 192 -8.85 6.20 -9.36
CA VAL A 192 -8.68 6.33 -10.81
C VAL A 192 -7.20 6.54 -11.10
N LEU A 193 -6.69 5.77 -12.05
CA LEU A 193 -5.34 5.88 -12.57
C LEU A 193 -5.42 6.16 -14.05
N ALA A 194 -4.59 7.07 -14.54
CA ALA A 194 -4.48 7.34 -15.96
C ALA A 194 -3.08 7.78 -16.34
N ASP A 195 -2.66 7.40 -17.55
CA ASP A 195 -1.49 7.96 -18.22
C ASP A 195 -1.97 8.95 -19.27
N VAL A 196 -1.47 10.17 -19.17
CA VAL A 196 -1.94 11.31 -19.96
C VAL A 196 -0.79 12.17 -20.46
N ARG A 197 -1.01 12.87 -21.56
CA ARG A 197 -0.16 14.00 -21.96
C ARG A 197 -0.73 15.29 -21.37
N LEU A 198 0.09 16.00 -20.59
CA LEU A 198 -0.29 17.22 -19.89
C LEU A 198 0.55 18.41 -20.34
N SER A 199 0.01 19.61 -20.17
CA SER A 199 0.74 20.88 -20.19
C SER A 199 0.35 21.75 -18.98
N GLY A 200 1.06 22.84 -18.73
CA GLY A 200 0.86 23.75 -17.58
C GLY A 200 1.91 23.53 -16.49
N ALA A 201 1.62 23.94 -15.25
CA ALA A 201 2.56 23.85 -14.12
C ALA A 201 2.70 22.42 -13.55
N VAL A 202 3.15 21.48 -14.38
CA VAL A 202 3.45 20.08 -14.07
C VAL A 202 4.92 19.78 -14.38
N PRO A 203 5.84 19.90 -13.40
CA PRO A 203 7.27 19.69 -13.61
C PRO A 203 7.57 18.24 -13.99
N SER A 204 8.60 18.06 -14.81
CA SER A 204 9.02 16.74 -15.29
C SER A 204 9.91 15.96 -14.32
N ASP A 205 10.36 16.55 -13.20
CA ASP A 205 11.27 15.94 -12.22
C ASP A 205 10.71 15.92 -10.78
N GLU A 206 9.40 16.11 -10.65
CA GLU A 206 8.72 16.24 -9.36
C GLU A 206 7.43 15.41 -9.31
N VAL A 207 7.26 14.65 -8.23
CA VAL A 207 5.95 14.05 -7.91
C VAL A 207 5.16 15.02 -7.04
N ILE A 208 3.95 15.37 -7.48
CA ILE A 208 3.09 16.31 -6.78
C ILE A 208 1.85 15.59 -6.26
N LEU A 209 1.61 15.67 -4.96
CA LEU A 209 0.38 15.26 -4.31
C LEU A 209 -0.44 16.50 -3.93
N TYR A 210 -1.53 16.74 -4.65
CA TYR A 210 -2.50 17.78 -4.32
C TYR A 210 -3.52 17.27 -3.32
N PHE A 211 -3.64 17.97 -2.19
CA PHE A 211 -4.74 17.78 -1.26
C PHE A 211 -5.87 18.74 -1.59
N SER A 212 -7.04 18.19 -1.91
CA SER A 212 -8.23 18.98 -2.20
C SER A 212 -9.41 18.54 -1.34
N ALA A 213 -10.44 19.37 -1.42
CA ALA A 213 -11.73 19.16 -0.85
C ALA A 213 -12.45 17.91 -1.30
N ALA A 214 -12.30 17.63 -2.60
CA ALA A 214 -12.96 16.56 -3.31
C ALA A 214 -12.16 15.25 -3.27
N GLY A 215 -11.02 15.21 -2.54
CA GLY A 215 -10.09 14.10 -2.52
C GLY A 215 -8.67 14.53 -2.88
N MET A 216 -7.78 13.56 -3.13
CA MET A 216 -6.42 13.83 -3.58
C MET A 216 -6.25 13.56 -5.08
N VAL A 217 -5.27 14.23 -5.68
CA VAL A 217 -4.73 13.84 -6.98
C VAL A 217 -3.20 13.87 -6.91
N VAL A 218 -2.58 12.79 -7.36
CA VAL A 218 -1.14 12.69 -7.60
C VAL A 218 -0.90 12.93 -9.07
N VAL A 219 0.07 13.78 -9.39
CA VAL A 219 0.62 13.95 -10.74
C VAL A 219 2.09 13.58 -10.67
N ALA A 220 2.48 12.63 -11.50
CA ALA A 220 3.82 12.05 -11.50
C ALA A 220 4.36 11.97 -12.94
N PRO A 221 5.56 12.46 -13.23
CA PRO A 221 6.13 12.39 -14.56
C PRO A 221 6.50 10.95 -14.94
N LEU A 222 6.36 10.60 -16.20
CA LEU A 222 6.84 9.37 -16.83
C LEU A 222 7.60 9.74 -18.11
N ALA A 223 8.34 8.77 -18.67
CA ALA A 223 9.06 8.96 -19.93
C ALA A 223 8.15 9.45 -21.07
N ASP A 224 8.76 9.98 -22.13
CA ASP A 224 8.08 10.40 -23.37
C ASP A 224 7.01 11.49 -23.19
N GLY A 225 7.17 12.35 -22.18
CA GLY A 225 6.26 13.47 -21.88
C GLY A 225 4.90 13.03 -21.30
N VAL A 226 4.82 11.78 -20.84
CA VAL A 226 3.63 11.22 -20.20
C VAL A 226 3.62 11.58 -18.72
N HIS A 227 2.44 11.75 -18.14
CA HIS A 227 2.23 11.90 -16.71
C HIS A 227 1.23 10.86 -16.22
N ARG A 228 1.51 10.27 -15.06
CA ARG A 228 0.55 9.46 -14.34
C ARG A 228 -0.28 10.32 -13.39
N ILE A 229 -1.59 10.23 -13.54
CA ILE A 229 -2.58 10.73 -12.60
C ILE A 229 -3.04 9.58 -11.71
N VAL A 230 -3.06 9.80 -10.39
CA VAL A 230 -3.73 8.91 -9.42
C VAL A 230 -4.65 9.74 -8.54
N ALA A 231 -5.95 9.49 -8.59
CA ALA A 231 -6.94 10.27 -7.85
C ALA A 231 -7.89 9.40 -7.04
N THR A 232 -8.29 9.88 -5.85
CA THR A 232 -9.41 9.28 -5.11
C THR A 232 -10.74 9.87 -5.55
N VAL A 233 -11.72 9.00 -5.78
CA VAL A 233 -13.09 9.39 -6.14
C VAL A 233 -14.09 8.48 -5.40
N ALA A 234 -15.29 8.99 -5.15
CA ALA A 234 -16.33 8.20 -4.50
C ALA A 234 -16.67 6.96 -5.35
N GLU A 235 -16.92 7.19 -6.63
CA GLU A 235 -17.16 6.15 -7.62
C GLU A 235 -16.33 6.46 -8.87
N ALA A 236 -15.48 5.52 -9.26
CA ALA A 236 -14.63 5.65 -10.44
C ALA A 236 -15.36 5.11 -11.67
N PRO A 237 -15.36 5.83 -12.81
CA PRO A 237 -15.87 5.31 -14.06
C PRO A 237 -15.03 4.12 -14.54
N ASP A 238 -15.62 3.24 -15.36
CA ASP A 238 -14.92 2.10 -15.96
C ASP A 238 -13.70 2.52 -16.78
N LYS A 239 -13.84 3.61 -17.54
CA LYS A 239 -12.77 4.27 -18.26
C LYS A 239 -12.84 5.76 -17.96
N ALA A 240 -11.75 6.32 -17.46
CA ALA A 240 -11.65 7.75 -17.21
C ALA A 240 -11.22 8.43 -18.51
N ASP A 241 -12.06 9.30 -19.06
CA ASP A 241 -11.76 10.07 -20.26
C ASP A 241 -11.05 11.40 -19.93
N ALA A 242 -10.71 12.15 -20.98
CA ALA A 242 -10.01 13.42 -20.84
C ALA A 242 -10.83 14.44 -20.04
N ALA A 243 -12.14 14.51 -20.26
CA ALA A 243 -13.03 15.45 -19.58
C ALA A 243 -13.10 15.18 -18.07
N PHE A 244 -13.22 13.91 -17.68
CA PHE A 244 -13.22 13.51 -16.29
C PHE A 244 -11.89 13.85 -15.59
N LEU A 245 -10.75 13.54 -16.24
CA LEU A 245 -9.42 13.83 -15.70
C LEU A 245 -9.15 15.34 -15.64
N GLN A 246 -9.61 16.10 -16.63
CA GLN A 246 -9.54 17.56 -16.64
C GLN A 246 -10.31 18.14 -15.46
N ALA A 247 -11.56 17.70 -15.22
CA ALA A 247 -12.36 18.17 -14.09
C ALA A 247 -11.70 17.87 -12.72
N LEU A 248 -11.00 16.73 -12.60
CA LEU A 248 -10.20 16.41 -11.40
C LEU A 248 -9.04 17.40 -11.22
N LEU A 249 -8.31 17.73 -12.29
CA LEU A 249 -7.21 18.70 -12.24
C LEU A 249 -7.72 20.12 -12.01
N ASP A 250 -8.82 20.54 -12.62
CA ASP A 250 -9.43 21.87 -12.40
C ASP A 250 -9.88 22.03 -10.95
N THR A 251 -10.38 20.96 -10.33
CA THR A 251 -10.86 20.96 -8.94
C THR A 251 -9.75 20.84 -7.91
N ARG A 252 -8.60 20.23 -8.27
CA ARG A 252 -7.59 19.80 -7.27
C ARG A 252 -6.17 20.28 -7.57
N GLY A 253 -5.81 20.42 -8.84
CA GLY A 253 -4.50 20.82 -9.36
C GLY A 253 -4.21 22.32 -9.27
N PRO A 254 -3.23 22.84 -10.02
CA PRO A 254 -2.80 24.25 -9.96
C PRO A 254 -3.86 25.20 -10.53
N GLU A 255 -3.94 26.43 -10.00
CA GLU A 255 -4.88 27.47 -10.46
C GLU A 255 -4.17 28.58 -11.25
N ARG A 256 -2.92 28.91 -10.91
CA ARG A 256 -2.17 29.99 -11.58
C ARG A 256 -1.82 29.66 -13.03
N GLU A 257 -1.45 28.42 -13.28
CA GLU A 257 -1.18 27.87 -14.60
C GLU A 257 -1.79 26.45 -14.65
N PRO A 258 -3.09 26.36 -14.99
CA PRO A 258 -3.85 25.12 -14.91
C PRO A 258 -3.24 23.99 -15.75
N ALA A 259 -3.30 22.78 -15.22
CA ALA A 259 -2.90 21.60 -15.97
C ALA A 259 -3.96 21.25 -17.02
N VAL A 260 -3.55 21.09 -18.28
CA VAL A 260 -4.46 20.75 -19.40
C VAL A 260 -4.18 19.34 -19.89
N VAL A 261 -5.21 18.50 -19.95
CA VAL A 261 -5.19 17.14 -20.49
C VAL A 261 -5.39 17.18 -22.00
N HIS A 262 -4.35 16.79 -22.74
CA HIS A 262 -4.40 16.73 -24.20
C HIS A 262 -4.81 15.35 -24.72
N GLU A 263 -4.35 14.30 -24.05
CA GLU A 263 -4.52 12.93 -24.50
C GLU A 263 -4.57 11.98 -23.30
N VAL A 264 -5.43 10.96 -23.37
CA VAL A 264 -5.47 9.83 -22.43
C VAL A 264 -4.97 8.58 -23.13
N LEU A 265 -3.78 8.13 -22.77
CA LEU A 265 -3.14 6.94 -23.33
C LEU A 265 -3.71 5.66 -22.71
N TRP A 266 -3.99 5.70 -21.41
CA TRP A 266 -4.48 4.56 -20.64
C TRP A 266 -5.22 5.04 -19.39
N SER A 267 -6.23 4.27 -18.95
CA SER A 267 -6.88 4.51 -17.66
C SER A 267 -7.38 3.21 -17.03
N SER A 268 -7.43 3.16 -15.70
CA SER A 268 -7.99 2.04 -14.94
C SER A 268 -8.58 2.52 -13.61
N ARG A 269 -9.54 1.75 -13.07
CA ARG A 269 -10.04 1.90 -11.71
C ARG A 269 -9.63 0.74 -10.81
N PHE A 270 -9.45 0.98 -9.52
CA PHE A 270 -9.37 -0.09 -8.53
C PHE A 270 -9.89 0.32 -7.15
N ARG A 271 -10.31 -0.67 -6.38
CA ARG A 271 -10.64 -0.52 -4.96
C ARG A 271 -9.43 -0.89 -4.11
N VAL A 272 -9.22 -0.15 -3.03
CA VAL A 272 -8.10 -0.40 -2.13
C VAL A 272 -8.53 -1.31 -1.00
N HIS A 273 -7.73 -2.36 -0.82
CA HIS A 273 -7.80 -3.25 0.33
C HIS A 273 -6.58 -3.01 1.21
N HIS A 274 -6.73 -3.18 2.51
CA HIS A 274 -5.60 -3.31 3.43
C HIS A 274 -5.70 -4.67 4.10
N ARG A 275 -4.86 -5.62 3.70
CA ARG A 275 -4.84 -6.98 4.26
C ARG A 275 -3.42 -7.49 4.34
N ILE A 276 -3.14 -8.30 5.34
CA ILE A 276 -1.83 -8.92 5.55
C ILE A 276 -2.06 -10.40 5.88
N ALA A 277 -1.27 -11.27 5.28
CA ALA A 277 -1.26 -12.69 5.60
C ALA A 277 -0.74 -12.89 7.03
N ASP A 278 -1.36 -13.82 7.76
CA ASP A 278 -1.01 -14.05 9.17
C ASP A 278 0.40 -14.66 9.33
N THR A 279 0.85 -15.41 8.32
CA THR A 279 2.23 -15.88 8.14
C THR A 279 2.63 -15.81 6.67
N TYR A 280 3.92 -15.65 6.38
CA TYR A 280 4.46 -15.71 5.01
C TYR A 280 5.09 -17.07 4.69
N CYS A 281 5.09 -17.99 5.65
CA CYS A 281 5.67 -19.33 5.55
C CYS A 281 4.69 -20.35 6.16
N ALA A 282 4.42 -21.41 5.42
CA ALA A 282 3.65 -22.58 5.85
C ALA A 282 4.32 -23.85 5.30
N GLY A 283 5.33 -24.35 6.02
CA GLY A 283 6.12 -25.50 5.60
C GLY A 283 6.95 -25.18 4.36
N ARG A 284 6.59 -25.77 3.23
CA ARG A 284 7.25 -25.61 1.92
C ARG A 284 6.56 -24.59 1.02
N VAL A 285 5.50 -23.94 1.53
CA VAL A 285 4.77 -22.90 0.82
C VAL A 285 5.07 -21.54 1.44
N LEU A 286 5.43 -20.57 0.60
CA LEU A 286 5.77 -19.21 1.02
C LEU A 286 5.00 -18.17 0.22
N LEU A 287 4.88 -16.95 0.77
CA LEU A 287 4.18 -15.84 0.13
C LEU A 287 5.09 -14.60 0.04
N ALA A 288 4.94 -13.83 -1.04
CA ALA A 288 5.63 -12.55 -1.24
C ALA A 288 4.76 -11.53 -2.00
N GLY A 289 4.98 -10.24 -1.75
CA GLY A 289 4.24 -9.15 -2.42
C GLY A 289 2.74 -9.18 -2.14
N ASP A 290 1.92 -8.85 -3.14
CA ASP A 290 0.47 -8.74 -3.00
C ASP A 290 -0.24 -10.04 -2.55
N ALA A 291 0.40 -11.20 -2.72
CA ALA A 291 -0.08 -12.46 -2.14
C ALA A 291 0.00 -12.45 -0.60
N ALA A 292 0.98 -11.75 -0.04
CA ALA A 292 1.26 -11.66 1.38
C ALA A 292 0.72 -10.37 2.04
N HIS A 293 0.63 -9.26 1.31
CA HIS A 293 0.12 -7.99 1.84
C HIS A 293 -0.39 -7.06 0.74
N VAL A 294 -1.51 -6.40 1.00
CA VAL A 294 -2.07 -5.35 0.14
C VAL A 294 -2.35 -4.12 0.98
N HIS A 295 -2.18 -2.94 0.39
CA HIS A 295 -2.35 -1.68 1.10
C HIS A 295 -2.67 -0.53 0.14
N SER A 296 -2.90 0.67 0.69
CA SER A 296 -3.14 1.87 -0.10
C SER A 296 -1.97 2.17 -1.04
N PRO A 297 -2.23 2.59 -2.29
CA PRO A 297 -1.19 2.98 -3.24
C PRO A 297 -0.47 4.27 -2.83
N ALA A 298 -0.96 4.97 -1.80
CA ALA A 298 -0.36 6.21 -1.30
C ALA A 298 1.14 6.02 -1.03
N GLY A 299 1.97 6.91 -1.59
CA GLY A 299 3.42 6.83 -1.46
C GLY A 299 4.09 5.72 -2.28
N GLY A 300 3.37 5.02 -3.16
CA GLY A 300 3.93 4.09 -4.14
C GLY A 300 4.65 2.88 -3.55
N GLN A 301 4.24 2.40 -2.38
CA GLN A 301 5.01 1.41 -1.62
C GLN A 301 4.82 -0.05 -2.07
N GLY A 302 3.73 -0.40 -2.78
CA GLY A 302 3.32 -1.81 -2.95
C GLY A 302 4.30 -2.65 -3.75
N MET A 303 4.55 -2.25 -5.00
CA MET A 303 5.55 -2.91 -5.85
C MET A 303 6.93 -2.94 -5.18
N ASN A 304 7.35 -1.83 -4.56
CA ASN A 304 8.64 -1.73 -3.88
C ASN A 304 8.76 -2.70 -2.70
N ALA A 305 7.68 -2.87 -1.91
CA ALA A 305 7.62 -3.83 -0.82
C ALA A 305 7.71 -5.27 -1.31
N GLY A 306 6.99 -5.61 -2.39
CA GLY A 306 7.07 -6.93 -3.01
C GLY A 306 8.46 -7.27 -3.57
N ILE A 307 9.13 -6.30 -4.21
CA ILE A 307 10.53 -6.48 -4.67
C ILE A 307 11.47 -6.71 -3.48
N LEU A 308 11.31 -5.96 -2.39
CA LEU A 308 12.11 -6.17 -1.17
C LEU A 308 11.85 -7.53 -0.52
N ASP A 309 10.60 -8.01 -0.53
CA ASP A 309 10.27 -9.36 -0.08
C ASP A 309 10.97 -10.40 -0.94
N ALA A 310 10.90 -10.27 -2.27
CA ALA A 310 11.50 -11.21 -3.21
C ALA A 310 13.01 -11.35 -3.02
N VAL A 311 13.75 -10.24 -2.85
CA VAL A 311 15.19 -10.29 -2.60
C VAL A 311 15.49 -10.95 -1.24
N THR A 312 14.75 -10.59 -0.18
CA THR A 312 14.94 -11.19 1.15
C THR A 312 14.61 -12.69 1.14
N LEU A 313 13.56 -13.08 0.42
CA LEU A 313 13.12 -14.46 0.28
C LEU A 313 14.12 -15.31 -0.52
N ALA A 314 14.76 -14.74 -1.54
CA ALA A 314 15.79 -15.43 -2.30
C ALA A 314 16.95 -15.91 -1.39
N ASP A 315 17.40 -15.05 -0.46
CA ASP A 315 18.44 -15.41 0.51
C ASP A 315 17.97 -16.52 1.46
N ALA A 316 16.72 -16.42 1.94
CA ALA A 316 16.13 -17.43 2.80
C ALA A 316 15.97 -18.79 2.11
N LEU A 317 15.52 -18.81 0.85
CA LEU A 317 15.39 -20.02 0.05
C LEU A 317 16.73 -20.70 -0.22
N VAL A 318 17.78 -19.92 -0.53
CA VAL A 318 19.13 -20.46 -0.74
C VAL A 318 19.65 -21.11 0.54
N ALA A 319 19.47 -20.45 1.70
CA ALA A 319 19.84 -21.02 2.99
C ALA A 319 19.04 -22.30 3.31
N ALA A 320 17.74 -22.31 3.01
CA ALA A 320 16.89 -23.48 3.22
C ALA A 320 17.24 -24.65 2.30
N LEU A 321 17.58 -24.38 1.03
CA LEU A 321 18.06 -25.40 0.09
C LEU A 321 19.38 -26.04 0.55
N ALA A 322 20.22 -25.27 1.25
CA ALA A 322 21.45 -25.72 1.91
C ALA A 322 21.23 -26.38 3.29
N GLY A 323 19.98 -26.53 3.74
CA GLY A 323 19.60 -27.25 4.97
C GLY A 323 19.19 -26.37 6.15
N ASN A 324 19.29 -25.04 6.05
CA ASN A 324 18.83 -24.13 7.11
C ASN A 324 17.37 -23.72 6.91
N MET A 325 16.44 -24.61 7.27
CA MET A 325 15.00 -24.35 7.16
C MET A 325 14.54 -23.15 8.04
N GLY A 326 15.22 -22.87 9.15
CA GLY A 326 14.90 -21.74 10.03
C GLY A 326 15.04 -20.36 9.36
N ALA A 327 15.75 -20.28 8.22
CA ALA A 327 15.83 -19.06 7.43
C ALA A 327 14.47 -18.63 6.85
N LEU A 328 13.56 -19.57 6.57
CA LEU A 328 12.23 -19.28 6.04
C LEU A 328 11.32 -18.64 7.08
N ASP A 329 11.39 -19.11 8.32
CA ASP A 329 10.67 -18.50 9.44
C ASP A 329 11.24 -17.12 9.77
N ALA A 330 12.56 -16.96 9.69
CA ALA A 330 13.22 -15.67 9.85
C ALA A 330 12.75 -14.66 8.78
N TYR A 331 12.57 -15.09 7.53
CA TYR A 331 11.97 -14.26 6.48
C TYR A 331 10.57 -13.77 6.87
N SER A 332 9.69 -14.67 7.32
CA SER A 332 8.34 -14.31 7.76
C SER A 332 8.37 -13.31 8.93
N ALA A 333 9.21 -13.58 9.93
CA ALA A 333 9.38 -12.75 11.12
C ALA A 333 9.97 -11.37 10.80
N GLN A 334 10.82 -11.26 9.77
CA GLN A 334 11.43 -10.00 9.36
C GLN A 334 10.49 -9.16 8.49
N ARG A 335 9.80 -9.77 7.51
CA ARG A 335 9.06 -9.03 6.48
C ARG A 335 7.64 -8.66 6.89
N ARG A 336 6.96 -9.49 7.66
CA ARG A 336 5.58 -9.19 8.10
C ARG A 336 5.47 -7.90 8.92
N PRO A 337 6.37 -7.60 9.89
CA PRO A 337 6.34 -6.31 10.60
C PRO A 337 6.56 -5.11 9.70
N VAL A 338 7.35 -5.25 8.63
CA VAL A 338 7.57 -4.19 7.63
C VAL A 338 6.27 -3.90 6.86
N ALA A 339 5.56 -4.94 6.41
CA ALA A 339 4.25 -4.77 5.76
C ALA A 339 3.23 -4.05 6.68
N VAL A 340 3.20 -4.39 7.98
CA VAL A 340 2.36 -3.68 8.97
C VAL A 340 2.73 -2.20 9.07
N GLN A 341 4.02 -1.87 9.05
CA GLN A 341 4.48 -0.47 9.08
C GLN A 341 4.06 0.29 7.81
N ILE A 342 4.19 -0.35 6.65
CA ILE A 342 3.79 0.23 5.36
C ILE A 342 2.28 0.48 5.34
N VAL A 343 1.47 -0.50 5.74
CA VAL A 343 0.01 -0.35 5.87
C VAL A 343 -0.33 0.84 6.79
N ALA A 344 0.30 0.91 7.96
CA ALA A 344 0.03 1.99 8.92
C ALA A 344 0.50 3.38 8.44
N PHE A 345 1.49 3.45 7.54
CA PHE A 345 1.98 4.68 6.93
C PHE A 345 1.06 5.14 5.80
N THR A 346 0.78 4.25 4.84
CA THR A 346 -0.05 4.53 3.67
C THR A 346 -1.48 4.88 4.07
N ASP A 347 -2.01 4.20 5.09
CA ASP A 347 -3.31 4.51 5.68
C ASP A 347 -3.36 5.92 6.29
N ARG A 348 -2.32 6.32 7.05
CA ARG A 348 -2.25 7.68 7.63
C ARG A 348 -2.18 8.75 6.55
N LEU A 349 -1.39 8.55 5.49
CA LEU A 349 -1.35 9.47 4.35
C LEU A 349 -2.74 9.62 3.71
N THR A 350 -3.43 8.50 3.49
CA THR A 350 -4.77 8.48 2.89
C THR A 350 -5.80 9.20 3.77
N ARG A 351 -5.82 8.93 5.08
CA ARG A 351 -6.71 9.63 6.02
C ARG A 351 -6.46 11.14 6.11
N MET A 352 -5.19 11.58 6.01
CA MET A 352 -4.85 13.01 5.98
C MET A 352 -5.34 13.70 4.70
N ALA A 353 -5.28 12.98 3.57
CA ALA A 353 -5.84 13.46 2.31
C ALA A 353 -7.37 13.64 2.41
N ALA A 354 -8.07 12.68 3.02
CA ALA A 354 -9.53 12.66 3.20
C ALA A 354 -10.08 13.57 4.33
N ALA A 355 -9.30 14.54 4.81
CA ALA A 355 -9.72 15.40 5.93
C ALA A 355 -10.97 16.26 5.61
N ARG A 356 -11.91 16.33 6.56
CA ARG A 356 -13.19 17.07 6.41
C ARG A 356 -12.99 18.55 6.05
N PRO A 357 -13.93 19.17 5.31
CA PRO A 357 -13.84 20.56 4.86
C PRO A 357 -13.45 21.59 5.92
N GLY A 358 -14.06 21.52 7.10
CA GLY A 358 -13.81 22.48 8.19
C GLY A 358 -12.43 22.37 8.85
N LEU A 359 -11.67 21.29 8.62
CA LEU A 359 -10.35 21.06 9.23
C LEU A 359 -9.19 21.34 8.26
N ARG A 360 -9.46 21.73 7.01
CA ARG A 360 -8.43 21.90 5.97
C ARG A 360 -7.44 23.01 6.27
N ARG A 361 -7.92 24.20 6.66
CA ARG A 361 -7.04 25.34 6.99
C ARG A 361 -6.09 24.97 8.13
N LEU A 362 -6.61 24.29 9.15
CA LEU A 362 -5.82 23.79 10.27
C LEU A 362 -4.83 22.71 9.81
N ARG A 363 -5.27 21.71 9.04
CA ARG A 363 -4.39 20.68 8.45
C ARG A 363 -3.26 21.32 7.65
N ASN A 364 -3.56 22.27 6.76
CA ASN A 364 -2.58 22.89 5.88
C ASN A 364 -1.60 23.78 6.67
N LEU A 365 -2.09 24.52 7.67
CA LEU A 365 -1.24 25.27 8.60
C LEU A 365 -0.31 24.34 9.39
N LEU A 366 -0.83 23.22 9.89
CA LEU A 366 -0.05 22.23 10.63
C LEU A 366 0.99 21.56 9.73
N LEU A 367 0.61 21.09 8.54
CA LEU A 367 1.53 20.46 7.58
C LEU A 367 2.66 21.43 7.20
N SER A 368 2.33 22.68 6.88
CA SER A 368 3.32 23.70 6.52
C SER A 368 4.22 24.11 7.69
N THR A 369 3.72 24.04 8.93
CA THR A 369 4.52 24.39 10.12
C THR A 369 5.40 23.23 10.57
N VAL A 370 4.84 22.02 10.65
CA VAL A 370 5.55 20.81 11.10
C VAL A 370 6.61 20.37 10.10
N SER A 371 6.45 20.67 8.81
CA SER A 371 7.45 20.35 7.80
C SER A 371 8.57 21.38 7.65
N ARG A 372 8.56 22.52 8.36
CA ARG A 372 9.66 23.50 8.28
C ARG A 372 11.02 22.94 8.69
N PRO A 373 11.14 22.19 9.80
CA PRO A 373 12.43 21.65 10.22
C PRO A 373 12.98 20.66 9.17
N SER A 374 14.25 20.85 8.76
CA SER A 374 14.94 19.95 7.82
C SER A 374 14.94 18.50 8.31
N ALA A 375 15.06 18.28 9.62
CA ALA A 375 14.99 16.95 10.22
C ALA A 375 13.66 16.22 9.94
N VAL A 376 12.53 16.93 9.90
CA VAL A 376 11.23 16.34 9.59
C VAL A 376 11.14 15.99 8.10
N ARG A 377 11.57 16.90 7.22
CA ARG A 377 11.59 16.67 5.76
C ARG A 377 12.51 15.51 5.41
N ARG A 378 13.72 15.47 5.96
CA ARG A 378 14.66 14.35 5.82
C ARG A 378 14.04 13.04 6.28
N ARG A 379 13.33 13.04 7.41
CA ARG A 379 12.64 11.84 7.90
C ARG A 379 11.54 11.37 6.94
N LEU A 380 10.77 12.28 6.35
CA LEU A 380 9.77 11.93 5.34
C LEU A 380 10.42 11.40 4.07
N ALA A 381 11.55 11.98 3.63
CA ALA A 381 12.33 11.49 2.51
C ALA A 381 12.82 10.04 2.75
N TRP A 382 13.32 9.73 3.95
CA TRP A 382 13.71 8.37 4.35
C TRP A 382 12.55 7.36 4.36
N GLN A 383 11.35 7.80 4.72
CA GLN A 383 10.16 6.95 4.70
C GLN A 383 9.69 6.69 3.25
N LEU A 384 9.57 7.75 2.44
CA LEU A 384 9.10 7.64 1.06
C LEU A 384 10.07 6.85 0.17
N SER A 385 11.37 7.05 0.35
CA SER A 385 12.43 6.33 -0.38
C SER A 385 12.61 4.86 0.04
N GLY A 386 11.87 4.39 1.06
CA GLY A 386 11.99 3.04 1.60
C GLY A 386 13.30 2.77 2.36
N LEU A 387 14.22 3.73 2.49
CA LEU A 387 15.50 3.55 3.19
C LEU A 387 15.32 3.23 4.67
N VAL A 388 14.18 3.56 5.27
CA VAL A 388 13.83 3.12 6.64
C VAL A 388 13.82 1.57 6.78
N TYR A 389 13.64 0.84 5.68
CA TYR A 389 13.64 -0.63 5.65
C TYR A 389 15.03 -1.21 5.34
N ARG A 390 16.07 -0.38 5.22
CA ARG A 390 17.45 -0.85 5.11
C ARG A 390 17.83 -1.56 6.42
N PRO A 391 18.32 -2.81 6.38
CA PRO A 391 18.86 -3.47 7.56
C PRO A 391 19.97 -2.59 8.17
N SER A 392 19.92 -2.32 9.46
CA SER A 392 21.03 -1.63 10.12
C SER A 392 22.24 -2.55 10.16
N GLU A 393 23.39 -2.11 9.63
CA GLU A 393 24.68 -2.83 9.74
C GLU A 393 25.05 -3.17 11.20
N LEU A 394 24.44 -2.47 12.17
CA LEU A 394 24.59 -2.69 13.61
C LEU A 394 23.73 -3.81 14.22
N SER A 395 23.02 -4.62 13.41
CA SER A 395 22.42 -5.86 13.92
C SER A 395 23.48 -6.94 14.27
N ALA A 396 24.77 -6.69 13.98
CA ALA A 396 25.90 -7.46 14.50
C ALA A 396 26.53 -6.86 15.79
N GLY A 397 26.08 -5.70 16.28
CA GLY A 397 26.68 -5.04 17.43
C GLY A 397 25.75 -3.99 18.01
N GLY A 398 25.02 -4.37 19.06
CA GLY A 398 23.98 -3.54 19.67
C GLY A 398 24.48 -2.17 20.09
N ARG A 399 23.97 -1.11 19.46
CA ARG A 399 23.67 0.22 20.04
C ARG A 399 23.14 1.26 19.04
N HIS A 400 22.18 0.95 18.15
CA HIS A 400 21.41 2.00 17.42
C HIS A 400 19.89 1.70 17.27
N GLY A 401 19.32 0.87 18.15
CA GLY A 401 17.87 0.63 18.20
C GLY A 401 17.01 1.81 18.70
N ALA A 402 17.62 2.94 19.10
CA ALA A 402 16.92 4.07 19.72
C ALA A 402 16.25 5.03 18.71
N VAL A 403 16.81 5.20 17.51
CA VAL A 403 16.31 6.18 16.51
C VAL A 403 15.04 5.67 15.81
N ALA A 404 14.92 4.35 15.60
CA ALA A 404 13.74 3.71 15.03
C ALA A 404 12.55 3.66 16.00
N ARG A 405 12.79 3.42 17.31
CA ARG A 405 11.73 3.35 18.34
C ARG A 405 11.20 4.72 18.75
N SER A 406 12.08 5.72 18.92
CA SER A 406 11.71 7.08 19.35
C SER A 406 10.93 7.87 18.28
N GLY A 407 11.25 7.66 17.01
CA GLY A 407 10.58 8.36 15.91
C GLY A 407 9.14 7.92 15.63
N SER A 408 8.74 6.72 16.08
CA SER A 408 7.33 6.33 16.13
C SER A 408 6.58 7.15 17.19
N ALA A 409 7.24 7.54 18.29
CA ALA A 409 6.62 8.21 19.42
C ALA A 409 6.32 9.69 19.15
N LEU A 410 7.20 10.44 18.47
CA LEU A 410 6.92 11.85 18.12
C LEU A 410 5.82 11.98 17.07
N TRP A 411 5.82 11.13 16.04
CA TRP A 411 4.76 11.10 15.03
C TRP A 411 3.46 10.51 15.60
N LYS A 412 3.50 9.43 16.39
CA LYS A 412 2.33 8.95 17.18
C LYS A 412 1.81 10.03 18.13
N SER A 413 2.68 10.86 18.69
CA SER A 413 2.28 11.96 19.58
C SER A 413 1.61 13.09 18.81
N ILE A 414 2.14 13.50 17.66
CA ILE A 414 1.55 14.56 16.83
C ILE A 414 0.25 14.08 16.17
N THR A 415 0.25 12.91 15.51
CA THR A 415 -0.96 12.35 14.88
C THR A 415 -1.98 11.87 15.90
N GLY A 416 -1.52 11.29 17.02
CA GLY A 416 -2.39 10.86 18.11
C GLY A 416 -2.97 12.03 18.91
N ALA A 417 -2.24 13.15 19.08
CA ALA A 417 -2.80 14.37 19.64
C ALA A 417 -3.87 14.95 18.71
N LEU A 418 -3.61 15.01 17.40
CA LEU A 418 -4.63 15.43 16.43
C LEU A 418 -5.85 14.51 16.45
N GLN A 419 -5.64 13.20 16.43
CA GLN A 419 -6.72 12.22 16.41
C GLN A 419 -7.56 12.30 17.69
N ARG A 420 -6.92 12.33 18.87
CA ARG A 420 -7.63 12.51 20.16
C ARG A 420 -8.34 13.86 20.24
N PHE A 421 -7.76 14.93 19.70
CA PHE A 421 -8.40 16.23 19.64
C PHE A 421 -9.65 16.23 18.74
N MET A 422 -9.55 15.62 17.56
CA MET A 422 -10.67 15.46 16.63
C MET A 422 -11.79 14.59 17.21
N GLU A 423 -11.45 13.45 17.83
CA GLU A 423 -12.41 12.55 18.47
C GLU A 423 -13.11 13.21 19.67
N ARG A 424 -12.39 13.97 20.50
CA ARG A 424 -12.99 14.72 21.62
C ARG A 424 -13.96 15.80 21.14
N ARG A 425 -13.62 16.50 20.05
CA ARG A 425 -14.49 17.56 19.50
C ARG A 425 -15.70 16.99 18.76
N ALA A 426 -15.57 15.81 18.14
CA ALA A 426 -16.68 15.09 17.54
C ALA A 426 -17.68 14.61 18.61
N ARG A 427 -17.21 13.99 19.70
CA ARG A 427 -18.06 13.60 20.83
C ARG A 427 -18.73 14.79 21.51
N ALA A 428 -18.01 15.90 21.68
CA ALA A 428 -18.59 17.12 22.24
C ALA A 428 -19.68 17.73 21.34
N ARG A 429 -19.58 17.60 20.02
CA ARG A 429 -20.64 18.02 19.08
C ARG A 429 -21.81 17.05 19.08
N GLN A 430 -21.56 15.75 19.04
CA GLN A 430 -22.62 14.75 19.09
C GLN A 430 -23.45 14.88 20.37
N ASN A 431 -22.79 15.08 21.52
CA ASN A 431 -23.50 15.35 22.78
C ASN A 431 -24.32 16.65 22.76
N ARG A 432 -23.97 17.64 21.93
CA ARG A 432 -24.78 18.86 21.75
C ARG A 432 -25.96 18.64 20.82
N ASP A 433 -25.77 17.87 19.76
CA ASP A 433 -26.84 17.52 18.82
C ASP A 433 -27.86 16.60 19.52
N ASP A 434 -27.38 15.61 20.27
CA ASP A 434 -28.21 14.74 21.13
C ASP A 434 -28.94 15.55 22.21
N ALA A 435 -28.26 16.51 22.86
CA ALA A 435 -28.90 17.41 23.82
C ALA A 435 -30.00 18.26 23.17
N ARG A 436 -29.83 18.70 21.92
CA ARG A 436 -30.87 19.44 21.17
C ARG A 436 -32.06 18.58 20.80
N ILE A 437 -31.86 17.29 20.53
CA ILE A 437 -32.95 16.33 20.32
C ILE A 437 -33.74 16.16 21.62
N LEU A 438 -33.05 15.95 22.73
CA LEU A 438 -33.68 15.82 24.05
C LEU A 438 -34.37 17.12 24.52
N TRP A 439 -33.91 18.30 24.08
CA TRP A 439 -34.55 19.59 24.39
C TRP A 439 -35.98 19.74 23.84
N GLN A 440 -36.35 18.91 22.85
CA GLN A 440 -37.69 18.92 22.26
C GLN A 440 -38.71 18.12 23.08
N LEU A 441 -38.27 17.34 24.07
CA LEU A 441 -39.14 16.58 24.96
C LEU A 441 -39.76 17.51 26.03
N ASP A 442 -40.95 17.13 26.53
CA ASP A 442 -41.57 17.83 27.66
C ASP A 442 -40.94 17.44 29.01
N ASP A 443 -41.28 18.18 30.07
CA ASP A 443 -40.61 18.04 31.37
C ASP A 443 -40.92 16.72 32.08
N ASP A 444 -42.00 16.03 31.72
CA ASP A 444 -42.34 14.72 32.30
C ASP A 444 -41.61 13.59 31.56
N GLN A 445 -41.49 13.69 30.22
CA GLN A 445 -40.65 12.79 29.42
C GLN A 445 -39.16 12.88 29.77
N LEU A 446 -38.66 14.07 30.10
CA LEU A 446 -37.28 14.26 30.55
C LEU A 446 -37.00 13.60 31.91
N LYS A 447 -37.97 13.64 32.84
CA LYS A 447 -37.87 12.99 34.15
C LYS A 447 -37.78 11.47 34.02
N ASP A 448 -38.55 10.87 33.11
CA ASP A 448 -38.55 9.42 32.88
C ASP A 448 -37.19 8.89 32.41
N ILE A 449 -36.41 9.71 31.73
CA ILE A 449 -35.03 9.40 31.30
C ILE A 449 -33.95 9.96 32.24
N GLY A 450 -34.36 10.51 33.39
CA GLY A 450 -33.48 10.95 34.48
C GLY A 450 -32.66 12.21 34.16
N LEU A 451 -33.21 13.14 33.38
CA LEU A 451 -32.57 14.41 33.01
C LEU A 451 -33.46 15.60 33.40
N THR A 452 -32.83 16.74 33.71
CA THR A 452 -33.52 18.03 33.91
C THR A 452 -33.21 19.00 32.77
N ARG A 453 -34.13 19.92 32.49
CA ARG A 453 -33.95 20.92 31.43
C ARG A 453 -32.69 21.78 31.62
N GLY A 454 -32.36 22.13 32.87
CA GLY A 454 -31.13 22.87 33.19
C GLY A 454 -29.84 22.13 32.82
N GLU A 455 -29.80 20.80 32.97
CA GLU A 455 -28.63 19.98 32.62
C GLU A 455 -28.39 19.88 31.10
N ILE A 456 -29.48 19.93 30.33
CA ILE A 456 -29.46 19.92 28.86
C ILE A 456 -29.05 21.30 28.32
N GLY A 457 -29.57 22.39 28.90
CA GLY A 457 -29.25 23.77 28.51
C GLY A 457 -27.75 24.10 28.60
N LEU A 458 -27.09 23.65 29.67
CA LEU A 458 -25.63 23.79 29.87
C LEU A 458 -24.79 23.15 28.75
N LEU A 459 -25.29 22.11 28.08
CA LEU A 459 -24.61 21.47 26.96
C LEU A 459 -24.85 22.23 25.65
N ILE A 460 -26.07 22.73 25.43
CA ILE A 460 -26.49 23.42 24.20
C ILE A 460 -25.85 24.81 24.08
N ASP A 461 -25.98 25.63 25.13
CA ASP A 461 -25.57 27.04 25.11
C ASP A 461 -24.06 27.21 25.32
N GLY A 462 -23.39 26.18 25.83
CA GLY A 462 -21.95 26.18 26.02
C GLY A 462 -21.46 27.17 27.07
N GLU A 463 -22.33 27.60 27.98
CA GLU A 463 -21.95 28.44 29.11
C GLU A 463 -20.98 27.70 30.06
N ALA A 464 -20.01 28.44 30.57
CA ALA A 464 -18.87 27.94 31.34
C ALA A 464 -19.27 27.54 32.78
N GLY A 465 -19.98 26.43 32.92
CA GLY A 465 -20.06 25.70 34.19
C GLY A 465 -18.75 24.95 34.51
N PRO A 466 -18.52 24.55 35.76
CA PRO A 466 -17.30 23.81 36.13
C PRO A 466 -17.17 22.51 35.33
N ALA A 467 -15.96 22.24 34.81
CA ALA A 467 -15.69 21.17 33.84
C ALA A 467 -16.07 19.74 34.30
N SER A 468 -16.23 19.52 35.61
CA SER A 468 -16.74 18.28 36.20
C SER A 468 -18.24 18.07 35.92
N GLU A 469 -19.02 19.14 35.89
CA GLU A 469 -20.47 19.15 35.75
C GLU A 469 -20.87 18.94 34.28
N THR A 470 -20.23 19.65 33.35
CA THR A 470 -20.42 19.44 31.90
C THR A 470 -20.06 18.00 31.48
N ARG A 471 -19.05 17.37 32.10
CA ARG A 471 -18.65 15.97 31.84
C ARG A 471 -19.60 14.94 32.43
N ARG A 472 -20.29 15.27 33.53
CA ARG A 472 -21.33 14.43 34.13
C ARG A 472 -22.56 14.45 33.22
N ASN A 473 -23.01 15.64 32.83
CA ASN A 473 -24.21 15.84 31.99
C ASN A 473 -24.04 15.21 30.60
N ALA A 474 -22.86 15.37 30.00
CA ALA A 474 -22.50 14.71 28.74
C ALA A 474 -22.62 13.18 28.77
N ARG A 475 -22.30 12.54 29.92
CA ARG A 475 -22.43 11.08 30.08
C ARG A 475 -23.88 10.65 30.31
N CYS A 476 -24.68 11.47 30.98
CA CYS A 476 -26.11 11.23 31.13
C CYS A 476 -26.83 11.29 29.78
N VAL A 477 -26.55 12.30 28.94
CA VAL A 477 -27.14 12.43 27.59
C VAL A 477 -26.84 11.22 26.71
N THR A 478 -25.58 10.77 26.62
CA THR A 478 -25.23 9.57 25.82
C THR A 478 -25.93 8.31 26.34
N ARG A 479 -26.11 8.17 27.66
CA ARG A 479 -26.79 7.01 28.27
C ARG A 479 -28.30 7.04 28.03
N SER A 480 -28.92 8.22 28.05
CA SER A 480 -30.36 8.38 27.87
C SER A 480 -30.78 8.24 26.39
N MET A 481 -29.95 8.69 25.44
CA MET A 481 -30.17 8.40 24.00
C MET A 481 -30.17 6.88 23.72
N GLY A 482 -29.26 6.12 24.33
CA GLY A 482 -29.25 4.66 24.21
C GLY A 482 -30.51 3.98 24.78
N LYS A 483 -31.19 4.59 25.77
CA LYS A 483 -32.48 4.08 26.27
C LYS A 483 -33.63 4.42 25.32
N LEU A 484 -33.63 5.60 24.70
CA LEU A 484 -34.61 6.02 23.69
C LEU A 484 -34.52 5.13 22.43
N GLU A 485 -33.32 4.80 21.97
CA GLU A 485 -33.12 3.91 20.81
C GLU A 485 -33.54 2.46 21.09
N CYS A 486 -33.34 1.95 22.32
CA CYS A 486 -33.79 0.61 22.71
C CYS A 486 -35.31 0.54 23.00
N GLY A 487 -35.95 1.65 23.38
CA GLY A 487 -37.39 1.71 23.65
C GLY A 487 -38.27 1.88 22.40
N GLY A 488 -37.69 2.23 21.25
CA GLY A 488 -38.39 2.36 19.96
C GLY A 488 -38.42 1.07 19.12
N ALA A 489 -37.84 -0.02 19.61
CA ALA A 489 -37.92 -1.35 19.01
C ALA A 489 -38.92 -2.21 19.78
N SER A 490 -40.20 -1.86 19.67
CA SER A 490 -41.34 -2.67 20.12
C SER A 490 -42.52 -2.45 19.19
#